data_AF-A0A7V6MUH1-F1
#
_entry.id   AF-A0A7V6MUH1-F1
#
_cell.length_a   1.000
_cell.length_b   1.000
_cell.length_c   1.000
_cell.angle_alpha   90.00
_cell.angle_beta   90.00
_cell.angle_gamma   90.00
#
_symmetry.space_group_name_H-M   'P 1'
#
loop_
_entity.id
_entity.type
_entity.pdbx_description
1 polymer ?
#
loop_
_entity_poly.entity_id
_entity_poly.type
_entity_poly.pdbx_seq_one_letter_code
_entity_poly.pdbx_strand_id
1 'polypeptide(L)'
;MVEMEGTIERITYYNQENGFTVAKLAIEDEQDLVTAVGYFPSLEAGEVLKLKGNWTMHKNYGYQFKVEFYETVMPATVRDIENYLASGVIRGIGPATAKKIVEEFGEKSLEVLSNSPEQLLKISGIGDKKLRTITESYSQQQETREIMLFLQQYGIGPGVAVRIYKNYKDKSIQVLKENPYRLADEVYGIGFKTADRIAQKMGMESDSLERLCAGLKYAMYRAAGEGHVFLPVEELLHKAAELLAVEKEPLNQAFLALEEKKDIVVERAWGREDVYLAAFHYSETAVARRLFLLAAMVDSTLNISDDVIDNIEKHSGLKMAQRQREALEKASEYGVLVITGGPGTGKTTTIQSLLELFKRHDLKVALAAPTGRAAKRMIEATGMEAKTIHRLLEYKAYEEGGMAFGKDQNNPLEEDVIIIDEMSMVDIILMHHLLSAIRPGARLILVGDKDQLPS
;
A
#
# COMPACT_ATOMS: atom_id res chain seq x y z
N MET A 1 28.79 -1.39 18.67
CA MET A 1 28.70 -2.14 17.40
C MET A 1 30.09 -2.63 17.06
N VAL A 2 30.19 -3.81 16.48
CA VAL A 2 31.44 -4.38 15.98
C VAL A 2 31.69 -3.83 14.57
N GLU A 3 32.96 -3.59 14.26
CA GLU A 3 33.44 -3.18 12.93
C GLU A 3 34.18 -4.34 12.27
N MET A 4 33.92 -4.57 10.98
CA MET A 4 34.66 -5.54 10.18
C MET A 4 34.76 -5.08 8.74
N GLU A 5 35.83 -5.49 8.06
CA GLU A 5 36.03 -5.26 6.64
C GLU A 5 36.13 -6.61 5.92
N GLY A 6 35.47 -6.74 4.78
CA GLY A 6 35.47 -8.00 4.05
C GLY A 6 35.02 -7.85 2.60
N THR A 7 35.44 -8.80 1.77
CA THR A 7 35.05 -8.89 0.36
C THR A 7 33.84 -9.80 0.23
N ILE A 8 32.83 -9.39 -0.53
CA ILE A 8 31.65 -10.22 -0.79
C ILE A 8 32.04 -11.33 -1.76
N GLU A 9 32.06 -12.57 -1.29
CA GLU A 9 32.35 -13.70 -2.16
C GLU A 9 31.11 -14.12 -2.95
N ARG A 10 29.94 -14.15 -2.30
CA ARG A 10 28.67 -14.47 -2.95
C ARG A 10 27.47 -13.95 -2.19
N ILE A 11 26.40 -13.70 -2.93
CA ILE A 11 25.09 -13.36 -2.39
C ILE A 11 24.24 -14.63 -2.37
N THR A 12 23.82 -15.03 -1.17
CA THR A 12 23.01 -16.25 -0.95
C THR A 12 21.52 -15.98 -1.20
N TYR A 13 21.07 -14.76 -0.88
CA TYR A 13 19.70 -14.33 -1.08
C TYR A 13 19.65 -12.82 -1.25
N TYR A 14 18.81 -12.35 -2.16
CA TYR A 14 18.53 -10.94 -2.36
C TYR A 14 17.03 -10.73 -2.56
N ASN A 15 16.44 -9.90 -1.71
CA ASN A 15 15.06 -9.47 -1.87
C ASN A 15 15.06 -8.15 -2.66
N GLN A 16 14.61 -8.21 -3.91
CA GLN A 16 14.54 -7.05 -4.79
C GLN A 16 13.59 -5.97 -4.27
N GLU A 17 12.60 -6.28 -3.42
CA GLU A 17 11.58 -5.35 -2.92
C GLU A 17 12.13 -4.40 -1.86
N ASN A 18 12.78 -4.93 -0.83
CA ASN A 18 13.24 -4.17 0.32
C ASN A 18 14.78 -4.05 0.40
N GLY A 19 15.50 -4.72 -0.51
CA GLY A 19 16.96 -4.75 -0.54
C GLY A 19 17.56 -5.67 0.54
N PHE A 20 16.78 -6.55 1.17
CA PHE A 20 17.33 -7.46 2.18
C PHE A 20 18.26 -8.47 1.52
N THR A 21 19.51 -8.53 1.97
CA THR A 21 20.55 -9.39 1.41
C THR A 21 21.14 -10.28 2.49
N VAL A 22 21.37 -11.53 2.11
CA VAL A 22 22.21 -12.48 2.87
C VAL A 22 23.46 -12.69 2.04
N ALA A 23 24.59 -12.15 2.50
CA ALA A 23 25.88 -12.22 1.81
C ALA A 23 26.89 -13.06 2.60
N LYS A 24 27.79 -13.73 1.88
CA LYS A 24 28.97 -14.38 2.44
C LYS A 24 30.17 -13.48 2.20
N LEU A 25 30.83 -13.08 3.28
CA LEU A 25 32.03 -12.26 3.22
C LEU A 25 33.27 -13.08 3.59
N ALA A 26 34.32 -12.87 2.81
CA ALA A 26 35.68 -13.24 3.15
C ALA A 26 36.32 -12.08 3.91
N ILE A 27 36.78 -12.34 5.14
CA ILE A 27 37.46 -11.36 5.99
C ILE A 27 38.95 -11.69 5.98
N GLU A 28 39.81 -10.66 5.90
CA GLU A 28 41.25 -10.86 6.05
C GLU A 28 41.53 -11.50 7.42
N ASP A 29 42.31 -12.58 7.44
CA ASP A 29 42.67 -13.39 8.61
C ASP A 29 41.63 -14.39 9.16
N GLU A 30 40.47 -14.57 8.50
CA GLU A 30 39.53 -15.67 8.81
C GLU A 30 39.51 -16.74 7.70
N GLN A 31 39.53 -18.03 8.07
CA GLN A 31 39.40 -19.14 7.12
C GLN A 31 37.95 -19.38 6.68
N ASP A 32 36.98 -19.06 7.55
CA ASP A 32 35.56 -19.31 7.31
C ASP A 32 34.84 -18.04 6.84
N LEU A 33 33.84 -18.22 5.98
CA LEU A 33 33.04 -17.10 5.47
C LEU A 33 32.00 -16.64 6.49
N VAL A 34 32.05 -15.35 6.78
CA VAL A 34 31.06 -14.70 7.64
C VAL A 34 29.76 -14.48 6.88
N THR A 35 28.63 -14.85 7.51
CA THR A 35 27.31 -14.53 6.99
C THR A 35 26.90 -13.14 7.46
N ALA A 36 26.85 -12.16 6.55
CA ALA A 36 26.25 -10.87 6.84
C ALA A 36 24.81 -10.80 6.35
N VAL A 37 23.95 -10.20 7.17
CA VAL A 37 22.55 -9.97 6.85
C VAL A 37 22.23 -8.49 7.07
N GLY A 38 21.53 -7.88 6.12
CA GLY A 38 21.26 -6.46 6.17
C GLY A 38 20.46 -6.01 4.96
N TYR A 39 20.29 -4.70 4.83
CA TYR A 39 19.63 -4.10 3.69
C TYR A 39 20.68 -3.40 2.83
N PHE A 40 20.75 -3.79 1.56
CA PHE A 40 21.70 -3.27 0.58
C PHE A 40 20.92 -3.00 -0.72
N PRO A 41 20.95 -1.79 -1.28
CA PRO A 41 20.19 -1.43 -2.49
C PRO A 41 20.75 -2.07 -3.76
N SER A 42 22.07 -2.13 -3.83
CA SER A 42 22.85 -2.83 -4.83
C SER A 42 24.06 -3.36 -4.09
N LEU A 43 24.27 -4.66 -4.24
CA LEU A 43 25.42 -5.35 -3.71
C LEU A 43 25.79 -6.40 -4.74
N GLU A 44 27.05 -6.44 -5.15
CA GLU A 44 27.54 -7.45 -6.08
C GLU A 44 28.72 -8.23 -5.49
N ALA A 45 28.92 -9.44 -5.99
CA ALA A 45 30.07 -10.26 -5.58
C ALA A 45 31.37 -9.59 -6.04
N GLY A 46 32.34 -9.46 -5.14
CA GLY A 46 33.63 -8.79 -5.37
C GLY A 46 33.73 -7.39 -4.78
N GLU A 47 32.64 -6.80 -4.27
CA GLU A 47 32.70 -5.53 -3.54
C GLU A 47 33.36 -5.70 -2.17
N VAL A 48 34.20 -4.73 -1.79
CA VAL A 48 34.81 -4.63 -0.45
C VAL A 48 33.99 -3.70 0.41
N LEU A 49 33.53 -4.21 1.56
CA LEU A 49 32.69 -3.46 2.48
C LEU A 49 33.35 -3.29 3.84
N LYS A 50 33.25 -2.07 4.38
CA LYS A 50 33.38 -1.82 5.82
C LYS A 50 32.00 -1.88 6.46
N LEU A 51 31.79 -2.85 7.33
CA LEU A 51 30.51 -3.11 7.99
C LEU A 51 30.57 -2.69 9.47
N LYS A 52 29.48 -2.09 9.95
CA LYS A 52 29.21 -1.85 11.38
C LYS A 52 27.90 -2.53 11.74
N GLY A 53 27.92 -3.33 12.79
CA GLY A 53 26.76 -4.14 13.14
C GLY A 53 26.89 -4.88 14.46
N ASN A 54 26.03 -5.87 14.64
CA ASN A 54 25.97 -6.70 15.84
C ASN A 54 25.81 -8.16 15.46
N TRP A 55 26.45 -9.07 16.20
CA TRP A 55 26.25 -10.51 16.02
C TRP A 55 24.88 -10.93 16.51
N THR A 56 24.21 -11.77 15.74
CA THR A 56 22.88 -12.30 16.05
C THR A 56 22.83 -13.80 15.78
N MET A 57 21.98 -14.52 16.52
CA MET A 57 21.74 -15.95 16.32
C MET A 57 20.35 -16.14 15.70
N HIS A 58 20.30 -16.63 14.47
CA HIS A 58 19.04 -16.97 13.79
C HIS A 58 18.63 -18.41 14.12
N LYS A 59 17.36 -18.63 14.49
CA LYS A 59 16.83 -19.93 14.94
C LYS A 59 17.14 -21.09 13.97
N ASN A 60 17.10 -20.83 12.67
CA ASN A 60 17.28 -21.84 11.62
C ASN A 60 18.63 -21.75 10.88
N TYR A 61 19.33 -20.61 10.97
CA TYR A 61 20.49 -20.31 10.10
C TYR A 61 21.78 -20.00 10.88
N GLY A 62 21.74 -20.07 12.20
CA GLY A 62 22.92 -19.93 13.05
C GLY A 62 23.42 -18.49 13.19
N TYR A 63 24.72 -18.35 13.43
CA TYR A 63 25.39 -17.07 13.64
C TYR A 63 25.42 -16.21 12.38
N GLN A 64 24.95 -14.97 12.49
CA GLN A 64 24.91 -14.00 11.42
C GLN A 64 25.31 -12.61 11.94
N PHE A 65 26.09 -11.89 11.15
CA PHE A 65 26.43 -10.51 11.41
C PHE A 65 25.33 -9.61 10.87
N LYS A 66 24.54 -8.98 11.75
CA LYS A 66 23.49 -8.06 11.35
C LYS A 66 24.08 -6.68 11.12
N VAL A 67 24.11 -6.26 9.86
CA VAL A 67 24.65 -4.99 9.40
C VAL A 67 23.65 -3.86 9.68
N GLU A 68 24.11 -2.84 10.39
CA GLU A 68 23.36 -1.61 10.63
C GLU A 68 23.86 -0.46 9.76
N PHE A 69 25.18 -0.44 9.50
CA PHE A 69 25.80 0.49 8.58
C PHE A 69 26.85 -0.24 7.73
N TYR A 70 27.02 0.23 6.50
CA TYR A 70 28.12 -0.22 5.66
C TYR A 70 28.66 0.94 4.83
N GLU A 71 29.90 0.82 4.40
CA GLU A 71 30.52 1.70 3.43
C GLU A 71 31.21 0.82 2.37
N THR A 72 31.03 1.16 1.10
CA THR A 72 31.78 0.54 0.01
C THR A 72 33.16 1.16 -0.08
N VAL A 73 34.20 0.34 0.09
CA VAL A 73 35.58 0.79 -0.06
C VAL A 73 35.86 0.86 -1.56
N MET A 74 36.25 2.05 -2.04
CA MET A 74 36.67 2.18 -3.43
C MET A 74 37.97 1.39 -3.62
N PRO A 75 38.05 0.58 -4.69
CA PRO A 75 39.28 -0.15 -4.98
C PRO A 75 40.41 0.83 -5.25
N ALA A 76 41.52 0.67 -4.52
CA ALA A 76 42.68 1.57 -4.62
C ALA A 76 43.76 1.02 -5.56
N THR A 77 43.79 -0.30 -5.78
CA THR A 77 44.77 -0.94 -6.66
C THR A 77 44.16 -1.31 -8.00
N VAL A 78 45.02 -1.38 -9.02
CA VAL A 78 44.70 -1.87 -10.38
C VAL A 78 43.93 -3.20 -10.34
N ARG A 79 44.34 -4.14 -9.48
CA ARG A 79 43.72 -5.46 -9.34
C ARG A 79 42.32 -5.38 -8.73
N ASP A 80 42.12 -4.52 -7.74
CA ASP A 80 40.82 -4.34 -7.10
C ASP A 80 39.83 -3.65 -8.04
N ILE A 81 40.32 -2.72 -8.86
CA ILE A 81 39.53 -2.06 -9.91
C ILE A 81 39.09 -3.10 -10.94
N GLU A 82 39.99 -3.98 -11.39
CA GLU A 82 39.64 -5.05 -12.33
C GLU A 82 38.54 -5.96 -11.77
N ASN A 83 38.69 -6.40 -10.51
CA ASN A 83 37.70 -7.24 -9.83
C ASN A 83 36.34 -6.53 -9.69
N TYR A 84 36.34 -5.26 -9.26
CA TYR A 84 35.12 -4.46 -9.16
C TYR A 84 34.42 -4.31 -10.51
N LEU A 85 35.16 -4.01 -11.58
CA LEU A 85 34.59 -3.90 -12.92
C LEU A 85 34.11 -5.25 -13.49
N ALA A 86 34.75 -6.35 -13.09
CA ALA A 86 34.41 -7.71 -13.53
C ALA A 86 33.24 -8.34 -12.74
N SER A 87 32.87 -7.77 -11.59
CA SER A 87 31.83 -8.26 -10.66
C SER A 87 30.43 -8.41 -11.28
N GLY A 88 30.15 -7.64 -12.34
CA GLY A 88 28.82 -7.50 -12.91
C GLY A 88 28.05 -6.27 -12.41
N VAL A 89 28.63 -5.48 -11.49
CA VAL A 89 28.01 -4.25 -10.94
C VAL A 89 27.73 -3.18 -11.98
N ILE A 90 28.51 -3.17 -13.07
CA ILE A 90 28.32 -2.29 -14.23
C ILE A 90 27.91 -3.12 -15.44
N ARG A 91 26.66 -2.97 -15.87
CA ARG A 91 26.15 -3.66 -17.05
C ARG A 91 26.98 -3.28 -18.28
N GLY A 92 27.36 -4.29 -19.05
CA GLY A 92 28.20 -4.11 -20.23
C GLY A 92 29.70 -4.27 -19.95
N ILE A 93 30.13 -4.40 -18.69
CA ILE A 93 31.50 -4.78 -18.35
C ILE A 93 31.49 -6.22 -17.83
N GLY A 94 32.12 -7.13 -18.59
CA GLY A 94 32.47 -8.47 -18.12
C GLY A 94 33.97 -8.59 -17.89
N PRO A 95 34.47 -9.74 -17.37
CA PRO A 95 35.88 -9.91 -16.98
C PRO A 95 36.89 -9.52 -18.07
N ALA A 96 36.63 -9.91 -19.33
CA ALA A 96 37.51 -9.55 -20.45
C ALA A 96 37.47 -8.05 -20.81
N THR A 97 36.36 -7.36 -20.56
CA THR A 97 36.25 -5.91 -20.78
C THR A 97 36.89 -5.16 -19.62
N ALA A 98 36.69 -5.61 -18.38
CA ALA A 98 37.33 -5.07 -17.18
C ALA A 98 38.85 -5.08 -17.31
N LYS A 99 39.43 -6.22 -17.70
CA LYS A 99 40.87 -6.35 -17.92
C LYS A 99 41.41 -5.33 -18.92
N LYS A 100 40.75 -5.16 -20.06
CA LYS A 100 41.14 -4.17 -21.08
C LYS A 100 41.05 -2.73 -20.60
N ILE A 101 40.03 -2.41 -19.79
CA ILE A 101 39.86 -1.07 -19.20
C ILE A 101 41.03 -0.76 -18.29
N VAL A 102 41.38 -1.72 -17.43
CA VAL A 102 42.46 -1.56 -16.45
C VAL A 102 43.85 -1.60 -17.11
N GLU A 103 44.04 -2.38 -18.19
CA GLU A 103 45.26 -2.37 -19.00
C GLU A 103 45.51 -1.00 -19.66
N GLU A 104 44.44 -0.33 -20.14
CA GLU A 104 44.55 0.97 -20.82
C GLU A 104 44.65 2.15 -19.83
N PHE A 105 43.85 2.14 -18.76
CA PHE A 105 43.68 3.29 -17.87
C PHE A 105 44.25 3.11 -16.46
N GLY A 106 44.64 1.89 -16.08
CA GLY A 106 45.21 1.59 -14.76
C GLY A 106 44.33 2.07 -13.61
N GLU A 107 44.94 2.74 -12.64
CA GLU A 107 44.26 3.32 -11.46
C GLU A 107 43.23 4.41 -11.83
N LYS A 108 43.35 5.02 -13.03
CA LYS A 108 42.42 6.05 -13.51
C LYS A 108 41.14 5.51 -14.13
N SER A 109 40.96 4.20 -14.18
CA SER A 109 39.79 3.57 -14.83
C SER A 109 38.45 4.08 -14.30
N LEU A 110 38.33 4.25 -12.97
CA LEU A 110 37.11 4.76 -12.35
C LEU A 110 36.90 6.26 -12.60
N GLU A 111 37.98 7.04 -12.64
CA GLU A 111 37.94 8.46 -13.01
C GLU A 111 37.45 8.65 -14.45
N VAL A 112 37.93 7.83 -15.37
CA VAL A 112 37.50 7.81 -16.77
C VAL A 112 36.01 7.46 -16.88
N LEU A 113 35.53 6.45 -16.14
CA LEU A 113 34.11 6.09 -16.11
C LEU A 113 33.21 7.22 -15.60
N SER A 114 33.70 8.02 -14.66
CA SER A 114 32.93 9.12 -14.04
C SER A 114 32.96 10.40 -14.87
N ASN A 115 34.11 10.79 -15.40
CA ASN A 115 34.34 12.14 -15.93
C ASN A 115 34.51 12.19 -17.45
N SER A 116 34.91 11.08 -18.08
CA SER A 116 35.19 11.03 -19.52
C SER A 116 34.93 9.64 -20.12
N PRO A 117 33.71 9.09 -19.98
CA PRO A 117 33.41 7.71 -20.38
C PRO A 117 33.65 7.46 -21.88
N GLU A 118 33.57 8.50 -22.72
CA GLU A 118 33.89 8.45 -24.16
C GLU A 118 35.29 7.93 -24.47
N GLN A 119 36.25 8.03 -23.54
CA GLN A 119 37.58 7.45 -23.72
C GLN A 119 37.56 5.93 -23.82
N LEU A 120 36.52 5.26 -23.30
CA LEU A 120 36.36 3.80 -23.43
C LEU A 120 36.21 3.34 -24.88
N LEU A 121 35.88 4.22 -25.84
CA LEU A 121 35.84 3.90 -27.27
C LEU A 121 37.22 3.53 -27.84
N LYS A 122 38.31 3.89 -27.15
CA LYS A 122 39.67 3.47 -27.51
C LYS A 122 39.87 1.95 -27.36
N ILE A 123 39.03 1.30 -26.55
CA ILE A 123 39.15 -0.13 -26.26
C ILE A 123 38.42 -0.96 -27.31
N SER A 124 39.16 -1.88 -27.94
CA SER A 124 38.59 -2.83 -28.90
C SER A 124 37.48 -3.68 -28.28
N GLY A 125 36.26 -3.55 -28.82
CA GLY A 125 35.05 -4.23 -28.37
C GLY A 125 34.07 -3.37 -27.55
N ILE A 126 34.35 -2.07 -27.38
CA ILE A 126 33.42 -1.08 -26.83
C ILE A 126 33.01 -0.13 -27.97
N GLY A 127 31.80 -0.33 -28.51
CA GLY A 127 31.16 0.62 -29.42
C GLY A 127 30.13 1.50 -28.71
N ASP A 128 29.58 2.50 -29.40
CA ASP A 128 28.64 3.48 -28.84
C ASP A 128 27.48 2.88 -28.02
N LYS A 129 26.90 1.78 -28.50
CA LYS A 129 25.80 1.10 -27.79
C LYS A 129 26.25 0.56 -26.42
N LYS A 130 27.43 -0.04 -26.37
CA LYS A 130 28.00 -0.63 -25.15
C LYS A 130 28.48 0.47 -24.21
N LEU A 131 29.06 1.54 -24.74
CA LEU A 131 29.43 2.74 -23.99
C LEU A 131 28.22 3.33 -23.25
N ARG A 132 27.07 3.50 -23.93
CA ARG A 132 25.85 4.01 -23.31
C ARG A 132 25.39 3.14 -22.15
N THR A 133 25.33 1.81 -22.34
CA THR A 133 24.94 0.88 -21.27
C THR A 133 25.88 0.95 -20.07
N ILE A 134 27.18 1.05 -20.30
CA ILE A 134 28.19 1.18 -19.24
C ILE A 134 27.98 2.50 -18.48
N THR A 135 27.82 3.61 -19.21
CA THR A 135 27.69 4.95 -18.64
C THR A 135 26.42 5.08 -17.81
N GLU A 136 25.28 4.63 -18.34
CA GLU A 136 23.99 4.62 -17.63
C GLU A 136 24.06 3.75 -16.36
N SER A 137 24.62 2.54 -16.48
CA SER A 137 24.75 1.64 -15.34
C SER A 137 25.68 2.18 -14.25
N TYR A 138 26.75 2.89 -14.63
CA TYR A 138 27.70 3.46 -13.69
C TYR A 138 27.12 4.70 -12.97
N SER A 139 26.44 5.59 -13.70
CA SER A 139 25.74 6.75 -13.12
C SER A 139 24.71 6.32 -12.08
N GLN A 140 23.89 5.32 -12.43
CA GLN A 140 22.86 4.80 -11.54
C GLN A 140 23.45 4.22 -10.23
N GLN A 141 24.59 3.53 -10.31
CA GLN A 141 25.28 3.01 -9.12
C GLN A 141 25.85 4.14 -8.25
N GLN A 142 26.46 5.17 -8.85
CA GLN A 142 26.94 6.33 -8.12
C GLN A 142 25.81 7.09 -7.41
N GLU A 143 24.70 7.35 -8.09
CA GLU A 143 23.53 8.03 -7.51
C GLU A 143 22.93 7.23 -6.34
N THR A 144 22.80 5.91 -6.52
CA THR A 144 22.31 5.01 -5.45
C THR A 144 23.19 5.13 -4.22
N ARG A 145 24.52 5.08 -4.40
CA ARG A 145 25.50 5.20 -3.31
C ARG A 145 25.44 6.56 -2.63
N GLU A 146 25.37 7.65 -3.39
CA GLU A 146 25.29 9.01 -2.84
C GLU A 146 24.05 9.17 -1.94
N ILE A 147 22.90 8.66 -2.38
CA ILE A 147 21.66 8.68 -1.60
C ILE A 147 21.80 7.87 -0.32
N MET A 148 22.47 6.71 -0.35
CA MET A 148 22.73 5.92 0.84
C MET A 148 23.61 6.67 1.85
N LEU A 149 24.71 7.26 1.38
CA LEU A 149 25.61 8.05 2.23
C LEU A 149 24.88 9.28 2.82
N PHE A 150 24.08 9.96 1.99
CA PHE A 150 23.27 11.10 2.41
C PHE A 150 22.23 10.72 3.46
N LEU A 151 21.60 9.55 3.37
CA LEU A 151 20.63 9.09 4.36
C LEU A 151 21.32 8.56 5.63
N GLN A 152 22.50 7.96 5.48
CA GLN A 152 23.29 7.42 6.57
C GLN A 152 23.83 8.50 7.50
N GLN A 153 24.24 9.68 7.01
CA GLN A 153 24.65 10.79 7.88
C GLN A 153 23.52 11.23 8.83
N TYR A 154 22.25 11.00 8.46
CA TYR A 154 21.09 11.22 9.33
C TYR A 154 20.69 9.95 10.09
N GLY A 155 21.54 8.92 10.14
CA GLY A 155 21.28 7.65 10.83
C GLY A 155 19.98 6.98 10.37
N ILE A 156 19.69 7.04 9.07
CA ILE A 156 18.54 6.39 8.45
C ILE A 156 18.97 5.00 8.01
N GLY A 157 18.25 3.98 8.46
CA GLY A 157 18.61 2.59 8.19
C GLY A 157 18.50 2.26 6.69
N PRO A 158 19.35 1.36 6.16
CA PRO A 158 19.42 1.13 4.71
C PRO A 158 18.10 0.63 4.09
N GLY A 159 17.28 -0.12 4.84
CA GLY A 159 15.98 -0.59 4.33
C GLY A 159 14.97 0.54 4.06
N VAL A 160 15.06 1.66 4.78
CA VAL A 160 14.26 2.87 4.49
C VAL A 160 14.83 3.56 3.25
N ALA A 161 16.15 3.65 3.16
CA ALA A 161 16.84 4.29 2.05
C ALA A 161 16.55 3.62 0.70
N VAL A 162 16.50 2.28 0.67
CA VAL A 162 16.10 1.51 -0.53
C VAL A 162 14.70 1.92 -1.00
N ARG A 163 13.74 2.07 -0.08
CA ARG A 163 12.36 2.45 -0.44
C ARG A 163 12.27 3.87 -0.99
N ILE A 164 13.00 4.81 -0.38
CA ILE A 164 13.10 6.19 -0.86
C ILE A 164 13.69 6.22 -2.28
N TYR A 165 14.83 5.54 -2.49
CA TYR A 165 15.49 5.48 -3.80
C TYR A 165 14.60 4.85 -4.86
N LYS A 166 13.85 3.81 -4.53
CA LYS A 166 12.92 3.19 -5.47
C LYS A 166 11.85 4.15 -5.96
N ASN A 167 11.33 4.98 -5.07
CA ASN A 167 10.25 5.92 -5.39
C ASN A 167 10.74 7.15 -6.15
N TYR A 168 11.88 7.73 -5.73
CA TYR A 168 12.33 9.03 -6.23
C TYR A 168 13.57 8.98 -7.14
N LYS A 169 14.28 7.85 -7.17
CA LYS A 169 15.53 7.68 -7.93
C LYS A 169 16.52 8.82 -7.62
N ASP A 170 17.07 9.45 -8.64
CA ASP A 170 17.97 10.59 -8.61
C ASP A 170 17.42 11.80 -7.83
N LYS A 171 16.09 11.94 -7.73
CA LYS A 171 15.45 13.06 -7.01
C LYS A 171 15.35 12.88 -5.50
N SER A 172 15.79 11.74 -4.95
CA SER A 172 15.63 11.42 -3.54
C SER A 172 16.19 12.50 -2.61
N ILE A 173 17.42 12.98 -2.85
CA ILE A 173 18.07 13.99 -2.02
C ILE A 173 17.33 15.33 -2.13
N GLN A 174 16.93 15.73 -3.34
CA GLN A 174 16.21 16.96 -3.58
C GLN A 174 14.88 16.97 -2.83
N VAL A 175 14.06 15.92 -2.99
CA VAL A 175 12.77 15.78 -2.33
C VAL A 175 12.91 15.86 -0.82
N LEU A 176 13.93 15.20 -0.27
CA LEU A 176 14.20 15.22 1.18
C LEU A 176 14.61 16.61 1.68
N LYS A 177 15.42 17.35 0.92
CA LYS A 177 15.82 18.71 1.29
C LYS A 177 14.66 19.70 1.20
N GLU A 178 13.77 19.53 0.23
CA GLU A 178 12.60 20.39 0.04
C GLU A 178 11.51 20.10 1.08
N ASN A 179 11.11 18.83 1.22
CA ASN A 179 10.09 18.42 2.17
C ASN A 179 10.19 16.91 2.50
N PRO A 180 10.84 16.54 3.63
CA PRO A 180 10.94 15.15 4.07
C PRO A 180 9.59 14.49 4.38
N TYR A 181 8.52 15.25 4.64
CA TYR A 181 7.20 14.68 4.94
C TYR A 181 6.49 14.11 3.73
N ARG A 182 6.94 14.42 2.51
CA ARG A 182 6.47 13.73 1.29
C ARG A 182 6.69 12.22 1.36
N LEU A 183 7.70 11.78 2.13
CA LEU A 183 7.91 10.36 2.40
C LEU A 183 6.69 9.67 3.00
N ALA A 184 5.94 10.36 3.87
CA ALA A 184 4.79 9.80 4.56
C ALA A 184 3.58 9.60 3.64
N ASP A 185 3.48 10.40 2.57
CA ASP A 185 2.38 10.36 1.61
C ASP A 185 2.69 9.46 0.42
N GLU A 186 3.94 9.44 -0.04
CA GLU A 186 4.30 8.90 -1.36
C GLU A 186 5.13 7.61 -1.27
N VAL A 187 5.77 7.29 -0.14
CA VAL A 187 6.65 6.11 -0.03
C VAL A 187 6.00 5.03 0.83
N TYR A 188 5.59 3.95 0.17
CA TYR A 188 4.99 2.80 0.83
C TYR A 188 5.87 2.27 1.99
N GLY A 189 5.25 2.04 3.14
CA GLY A 189 5.94 1.56 4.35
C GLY A 189 6.75 2.60 5.11
N ILE A 190 6.69 3.88 4.72
CA ILE A 190 7.17 5.00 5.52
C ILE A 190 5.97 5.82 5.98
N GLY A 191 5.63 5.75 7.28
CA GLY A 191 4.59 6.59 7.88
C GLY A 191 5.14 7.88 8.48
N PHE A 192 4.22 8.78 8.87
CA PHE A 192 4.53 10.08 9.48
C PHE A 192 5.61 10.01 10.56
N LYS A 193 5.52 9.11 11.54
CA LYS A 193 6.51 9.00 12.63
C LYS A 193 7.94 8.74 12.13
N THR A 194 8.08 8.00 11.04
CA THR A 194 9.40 7.75 10.45
C THR A 194 9.88 8.99 9.69
N ALA A 195 9.00 9.65 8.93
CA ALA A 195 9.31 10.89 8.24
C ALA A 195 9.67 12.02 9.22
N ASP A 196 8.93 12.19 10.32
CA ASP A 196 9.19 13.18 11.38
C ASP A 196 10.57 12.96 12.02
N ARG A 197 10.92 11.72 12.34
CA ARG A 197 12.27 11.38 12.83
C ARG A 197 13.37 11.69 11.81
N ILE A 198 13.11 11.51 10.52
CA ILE A 198 14.05 11.86 9.45
C ILE A 198 14.21 13.39 9.38
N ALA A 199 13.09 14.11 9.31
CA ALA A 199 13.05 15.57 9.25
C ALA A 199 13.78 16.22 10.44
N GLN A 200 13.53 15.75 11.66
CA GLN A 200 14.19 16.25 12.86
C GLN A 200 15.71 16.06 12.82
N LYS A 201 16.18 14.89 12.37
CA LYS A 201 17.63 14.66 12.20
C LYS A 201 18.25 15.49 11.10
N MET A 202 17.46 15.88 10.10
CA MET A 202 17.84 16.83 9.06
C MET A 202 17.79 18.30 9.53
N GLY A 203 17.43 18.56 10.79
CA GLY A 203 17.42 19.90 11.38
C GLY A 203 16.16 20.71 11.07
N MET A 204 15.06 20.06 10.69
CA MET A 204 13.78 20.75 10.46
C MET A 204 13.14 21.21 11.77
N GLU A 205 12.68 22.45 11.81
CA GLU A 205 12.05 23.06 12.99
C GLU A 205 10.75 22.35 13.38
N SER A 206 10.48 22.33 14.69
CA SER A 206 9.32 21.63 15.26
C SER A 206 7.97 22.24 14.89
N ASP A 207 7.94 23.52 14.52
CA ASP A 207 6.75 24.27 14.11
C ASP A 207 6.76 24.60 12.60
N SER A 208 7.67 23.98 11.84
CA SER A 208 7.69 24.11 10.37
C SER A 208 6.34 23.77 9.75
N LEU A 209 5.91 24.56 8.77
CA LEU A 209 4.61 24.39 8.11
C LEU A 209 4.45 22.98 7.53
N GLU A 210 5.53 22.42 6.97
CA GLU A 210 5.59 21.07 6.42
C GLU A 210 5.28 20.00 7.49
N ARG A 211 5.88 20.13 8.69
CA ARG A 211 5.63 19.22 9.82
C ARG A 211 4.19 19.32 10.31
N LEU A 212 3.69 20.55 10.46
CA LEU A 212 2.33 20.82 10.94
C LEU A 212 1.29 20.26 9.96
N CYS A 213 1.46 20.46 8.66
CA CYS A 213 0.59 19.90 7.63
C CYS A 213 0.58 18.37 7.66
N ALA A 214 1.77 17.75 7.71
CA ALA A 214 1.90 16.31 7.76
C ALA A 214 1.31 15.72 9.06
N GLY A 215 1.47 16.42 10.18
CA GLY A 215 0.90 16.01 11.47
C GLY A 215 -0.62 16.11 11.53
N LEU A 216 -1.22 17.16 10.96
CA LEU A 216 -2.67 17.28 10.82
C LEU A 216 -3.24 16.14 9.96
N LYS A 217 -2.65 15.87 8.80
CA LYS A 217 -3.04 14.73 7.97
C LYS A 217 -2.88 13.41 8.72
N TYR A 218 -1.80 13.23 9.46
CA TYR A 218 -1.57 12.02 10.25
C TYR A 218 -2.60 11.86 11.37
N ALA A 219 -3.00 12.93 12.05
CA ALA A 219 -4.07 12.92 13.05
C ALA A 219 -5.42 12.51 12.42
N MET A 220 -5.73 13.03 11.23
CA MET A 220 -6.91 12.63 10.45
C MET A 220 -6.86 11.15 10.04
N TYR A 221 -5.75 10.66 9.48
CA TYR A 221 -5.61 9.24 9.12
C TYR A 221 -5.71 8.32 10.34
N ARG A 222 -5.19 8.75 11.49
CA ARG A 222 -5.33 8.00 12.74
C ARG A 222 -6.78 7.92 13.18
N ALA A 223 -7.51 9.05 13.16
CA ALA A 223 -8.93 9.07 13.48
C ALA A 223 -9.75 8.20 12.49
N ALA A 224 -9.41 8.23 11.21
CA ALA A 224 -10.01 7.35 10.21
C ALA A 224 -9.75 5.87 10.51
N GLY A 225 -8.54 5.52 10.96
CA GLY A 225 -8.22 4.17 11.44
C GLY A 225 -8.95 3.77 12.73
N GLU A 226 -9.50 4.74 13.47
CA GLU A 226 -10.38 4.55 14.64
C GLU A 226 -11.88 4.54 14.22
N GLY A 227 -12.18 4.63 12.92
CA GLY A 227 -13.54 4.56 12.36
C GLY A 227 -14.20 5.92 12.07
N HIS A 228 -13.52 7.04 12.30
CA HIS A 228 -14.07 8.37 12.03
C HIS A 228 -14.03 8.73 10.54
N VAL A 229 -15.15 9.14 9.96
CA VAL A 229 -15.20 9.66 8.58
C VAL A 229 -14.73 11.12 8.51
N PHE A 230 -15.03 11.88 9.56
CA PHE A 230 -14.63 13.27 9.75
C PHE A 230 -14.35 13.55 11.23
N LEU A 231 -13.77 14.72 11.50
CA LEU A 231 -13.65 15.27 12.85
C LEU A 231 -14.19 16.70 12.87
N PRO A 232 -14.74 17.18 14.00
CA PRO A 232 -14.88 18.61 14.22
C PRO A 232 -13.50 19.30 14.15
N VAL A 233 -13.42 20.49 13.54
CA VAL A 233 -12.15 21.22 13.36
C VAL A 233 -11.38 21.38 14.69
N GLU A 234 -12.07 21.81 15.76
CA GLU A 234 -11.45 21.98 17.08
C GLU A 234 -10.86 20.69 17.67
N GLU A 235 -11.50 19.56 17.40
CA GLU A 235 -11.02 18.25 17.85
C GLU A 235 -9.77 17.83 17.07
N LEU A 236 -9.75 18.05 15.75
CA LEU A 236 -8.55 17.81 14.94
C LEU A 236 -7.38 18.66 15.44
N LEU A 237 -7.58 19.96 15.63
CA LEU A 237 -6.53 20.88 16.09
C LEU A 237 -6.00 20.46 17.47
N HIS A 238 -6.88 20.02 18.38
CA HIS A 238 -6.48 19.49 19.68
C HIS A 238 -5.64 18.21 19.56
N LYS A 239 -6.13 17.20 18.81
CA LYS A 239 -5.40 15.94 18.61
C LYS A 239 -4.04 16.16 17.93
N ALA A 240 -3.97 17.07 16.96
CA ALA A 240 -2.73 17.39 16.26
C ALA A 240 -1.74 18.14 17.16
N ALA A 241 -2.20 19.08 17.99
CA ALA A 241 -1.37 19.80 18.96
C ALA A 241 -0.72 18.83 19.97
N GLU A 242 -1.51 17.90 20.53
CA GLU A 242 -1.01 16.86 21.43
C GLU A 242 0.00 15.93 20.74
N LEU A 243 -0.30 15.52 19.51
CA LEU A 243 0.54 14.61 18.73
C LEU A 243 1.89 15.21 18.38
N LEU A 244 1.91 16.50 18.03
CA LEU A 244 3.08 17.22 17.58
C LEU A 244 3.86 17.89 18.72
N ALA A 245 3.25 17.97 19.92
CA ALA A 245 3.71 18.71 21.08
C ALA A 245 3.94 20.21 20.77
N VAL A 246 2.96 20.85 20.13
CA VAL A 246 2.97 22.27 19.74
C VAL A 246 1.69 22.97 20.22
N GLU A 247 1.74 24.30 20.30
CA GLU A 247 0.53 25.10 20.53
C GLU A 247 -0.45 25.01 19.37
N LYS A 248 -1.72 25.35 19.61
CA LYS A 248 -2.76 25.32 18.57
C LYS A 248 -2.59 26.38 17.49
N GLU A 249 -2.04 27.56 17.84
CA GLU A 249 -2.02 28.73 16.96
C GLU A 249 -1.28 28.49 15.63
N PRO A 250 -0.09 27.85 15.59
CA PRO A 250 0.59 27.49 14.35
C PRO A 250 -0.20 26.54 13.45
N LEU A 251 -1.02 25.66 14.03
CA LEU A 251 -1.80 24.67 13.28
C LEU A 251 -2.87 25.31 12.39
N ASN A 252 -3.34 26.52 12.72
CA ASN A 252 -4.31 27.24 11.89
C ASN A 252 -3.75 27.54 10.49
N GLN A 253 -2.47 27.92 10.39
CA GLN A 253 -1.83 28.17 9.09
C GLN A 253 -1.69 26.88 8.28
N ALA A 254 -1.30 25.78 8.94
CA ALA A 254 -1.21 24.48 8.30
C ALA A 254 -2.58 23.96 7.84
N PHE A 255 -3.63 24.17 8.64
CA PHE A 255 -5.00 23.83 8.28
C PHE A 255 -5.45 24.56 7.01
N LEU A 256 -5.25 25.88 6.94
CA LEU A 256 -5.58 26.68 5.76
C LEU A 256 -4.80 26.22 4.53
N ALA A 257 -3.51 25.90 4.68
CA ALA A 257 -2.69 25.40 3.59
C ALA A 257 -3.19 24.04 3.04
N LEU A 258 -3.67 23.15 3.92
CA LEU A 258 -4.27 21.89 3.52
C LEU A 258 -5.64 22.07 2.85
N GLU A 259 -6.47 23.00 3.34
CA GLU A 259 -7.77 23.34 2.74
C GLU A 259 -7.59 23.93 1.33
N GLU A 260 -6.63 24.84 1.15
CA GLU A 260 -6.31 25.44 -0.16
C GLU A 260 -5.84 24.41 -1.19
N LYS A 261 -5.01 23.45 -0.74
CA LYS A 261 -4.54 22.32 -1.58
C LYS A 261 -5.61 21.26 -1.84
N LYS A 262 -6.76 21.32 -1.13
CA LYS A 262 -7.82 20.30 -1.15
C LYS A 262 -7.37 18.92 -0.68
N ASP A 263 -6.32 18.87 0.13
CA ASP A 263 -5.93 17.64 0.83
C ASP A 263 -6.97 17.28 1.90
N ILE A 264 -7.61 18.31 2.47
CA ILE A 264 -8.76 18.20 3.34
C ILE A 264 -9.97 18.92 2.72
N VAL A 265 -11.16 18.51 3.14
CA VAL A 265 -12.42 19.18 2.80
C VAL A 265 -13.09 19.63 4.09
N VAL A 266 -13.50 20.89 4.15
CA VAL A 266 -14.21 21.45 5.31
C VAL A 266 -15.67 21.63 4.93
N GLU A 267 -16.55 20.90 5.59
CA GLU A 267 -17.99 21.06 5.45
C GLU A 267 -18.50 21.98 6.56
N ARG A 268 -19.14 23.08 6.15
CA ARG A 268 -19.69 24.09 7.05
C ARG A 268 -21.21 24.00 7.01
N ALA A 269 -21.77 23.11 7.83
CA ALA A 269 -23.20 22.82 7.87
C ALA A 269 -23.73 22.85 9.31
N TRP A 270 -24.97 23.30 9.47
CA TRP A 270 -25.69 23.29 10.76
C TRP A 270 -24.94 23.94 11.94
N GLY A 271 -24.13 24.97 11.66
CA GLY A 271 -23.34 25.66 12.69
C GLY A 271 -22.10 24.90 13.18
N ARG A 272 -21.68 23.86 12.45
CA ARG A 272 -20.46 23.09 12.71
C ARG A 272 -19.50 23.23 11.53
N GLU A 273 -18.21 23.08 11.83
CA GLU A 273 -17.17 22.89 10.82
C GLU A 273 -16.58 21.51 11.04
N ASP A 274 -16.89 20.60 10.12
CA ASP A 274 -16.42 19.22 10.13
C ASP A 274 -15.40 19.06 9.00
N VAL A 275 -14.24 18.51 9.32
CA VAL A 275 -13.12 18.33 8.41
C VAL A 275 -12.97 16.87 8.03
N TYR A 276 -12.75 16.64 6.74
CA TYR A 276 -12.65 15.34 6.12
C TYR A 276 -11.31 15.19 5.40
N LEU A 277 -10.81 13.96 5.32
CA LEU A 277 -9.91 13.58 4.23
C LEU A 277 -10.71 13.57 2.93
N ALA A 278 -10.14 14.10 1.83
CA ALA A 278 -10.86 14.26 0.57
C ALA A 278 -11.51 12.96 0.05
N ALA A 279 -10.82 11.82 0.20
CA ALA A 279 -11.33 10.51 -0.19
C ALA A 279 -12.60 10.12 0.60
N PHE A 280 -12.62 10.36 1.92
CA PHE A 280 -13.75 10.03 2.78
C PHE A 280 -14.97 10.90 2.50
N HIS A 281 -14.78 12.21 2.34
CA HIS A 281 -15.86 13.12 1.95
C HIS A 281 -16.46 12.74 0.58
N TYR A 282 -15.60 12.43 -0.40
CA TYR A 282 -16.05 11.96 -1.70
C TYR A 282 -16.85 10.66 -1.59
N SER A 283 -16.34 9.68 -0.85
CA SER A 283 -17.01 8.40 -0.64
C SER A 283 -18.36 8.57 0.06
N GLU A 284 -18.43 9.35 1.13
CA GLU A 284 -19.68 9.62 1.86
C GLU A 284 -20.74 10.25 0.95
N THR A 285 -20.37 11.31 0.23
CA THR A 285 -21.25 12.00 -0.71
C THR A 285 -21.70 11.07 -1.85
N ALA A 286 -20.78 10.28 -2.39
CA ALA A 286 -21.05 9.36 -3.49
C ALA A 286 -21.97 8.22 -3.05
N VAL A 287 -21.78 7.67 -1.84
CA VAL A 287 -22.64 6.64 -1.25
C VAL A 287 -24.06 7.17 -1.08
N ALA A 288 -24.23 8.36 -0.51
CA ALA A 288 -25.56 8.97 -0.34
C ALA A 288 -26.28 9.14 -1.68
N ARG A 289 -25.59 9.68 -2.70
CA ARG A 289 -26.14 9.87 -4.05
C ARG A 289 -26.51 8.53 -4.71
N ARG A 290 -25.65 7.52 -4.60
CA ARG A 290 -25.89 6.21 -5.21
C ARG A 290 -27.02 5.46 -4.54
N LEU A 291 -27.12 5.50 -3.21
CA LEU A 291 -28.27 4.93 -2.50
C LEU A 291 -29.58 5.59 -2.92
N PHE A 292 -29.60 6.91 -3.05
CA PHE A 292 -30.78 7.63 -3.54
C PHE A 292 -31.17 7.18 -4.96
N LEU A 293 -30.19 7.08 -5.87
CA LEU A 293 -30.42 6.63 -7.25
C LEU A 293 -30.97 5.19 -7.30
N LEU A 294 -30.33 4.27 -6.58
CA LEU A 294 -30.75 2.86 -6.54
C LEU A 294 -32.11 2.68 -5.88
N ALA A 295 -32.43 3.48 -4.85
CA ALA A 295 -33.74 3.42 -4.21
C ALA A 295 -34.86 3.92 -5.14
N ALA A 296 -34.57 4.88 -6.01
CA ALA A 296 -35.54 5.46 -6.95
C ALA A 296 -35.68 4.68 -8.27
N MET A 297 -34.75 3.78 -8.60
CA MET A 297 -34.75 3.06 -9.89
C MET A 297 -34.78 1.54 -9.69
N VAL A 298 -35.84 0.90 -10.17
CA VAL A 298 -35.94 -0.56 -10.29
C VAL A 298 -36.43 -0.90 -11.70
N ASP A 299 -35.77 -1.84 -12.38
CA ASP A 299 -36.07 -2.16 -13.79
C ASP A 299 -37.51 -2.67 -13.98
N SER A 300 -38.03 -3.41 -13.00
CA SER A 300 -39.40 -3.90 -12.99
C SER A 300 -39.79 -4.31 -11.58
N THR A 301 -41.03 -4.05 -11.15
CA THR A 301 -41.58 -4.64 -9.93
C THR A 301 -41.82 -6.13 -10.15
N LEU A 302 -41.48 -6.98 -9.18
CA LEU A 302 -41.75 -8.42 -9.30
C LEU A 302 -43.19 -8.70 -8.88
N ASN A 303 -43.86 -9.60 -9.61
CA ASN A 303 -45.17 -10.06 -9.19
C ASN A 303 -45.01 -10.92 -7.92
N ILE A 304 -45.57 -10.42 -6.81
CA ILE A 304 -45.70 -11.13 -5.56
C ILE A 304 -47.17 -11.14 -5.13
N SER A 305 -47.69 -12.34 -4.85
CA SER A 305 -49.03 -12.58 -4.32
C SER A 305 -48.95 -13.55 -3.16
N ASP A 306 -50.01 -13.63 -2.34
CA ASP A 306 -50.07 -14.61 -1.24
C ASP A 306 -49.80 -16.04 -1.73
N ASP A 307 -50.29 -16.40 -2.92
CA ASP A 307 -50.01 -17.71 -3.54
C ASP A 307 -48.51 -17.90 -3.86
N VAL A 308 -47.80 -16.84 -4.26
CA VAL A 308 -46.35 -16.90 -4.49
C VAL A 308 -45.63 -17.16 -3.18
N ILE A 309 -45.99 -16.42 -2.13
CA ILE A 309 -45.39 -16.54 -0.79
C ILE A 309 -45.65 -17.94 -0.22
N ASP A 310 -46.88 -18.43 -0.30
CA ASP A 310 -47.25 -19.76 0.19
C ASP A 310 -46.52 -20.88 -0.55
N ASN A 311 -46.25 -20.71 -1.86
CA ASN A 311 -45.42 -21.67 -2.61
C ASN A 311 -43.96 -21.66 -2.15
N ILE A 312 -43.39 -20.48 -1.85
CA ILE A 312 -42.04 -20.36 -1.29
C ILE A 312 -41.98 -21.02 0.11
N GLU A 313 -43.00 -20.83 0.95
CA GLU A 313 -43.09 -21.49 2.26
C GLU A 313 -43.17 -23.03 2.13
N LYS A 314 -43.97 -23.53 1.17
CA LYS A 314 -44.06 -24.98 0.91
C LYS A 314 -42.75 -25.56 0.40
N HIS A 315 -42.06 -24.87 -0.50
CA HIS A 315 -40.79 -25.35 -1.06
C HIS A 315 -39.65 -25.32 -0.05
N SER A 316 -39.61 -24.30 0.81
CA SER A 316 -38.63 -24.17 1.89
C SER A 316 -38.96 -25.04 3.11
N GLY A 317 -40.17 -25.59 3.21
CA GLY A 317 -40.63 -26.37 4.37
C GLY A 317 -40.75 -25.54 5.65
N LEU A 318 -40.78 -24.21 5.53
CA LEU A 318 -40.75 -23.27 6.65
C LEU A 318 -41.88 -22.24 6.49
N LYS A 319 -42.66 -22.05 7.56
CA LYS A 319 -43.64 -20.98 7.62
C LYS A 319 -42.93 -19.69 8.01
N MET A 320 -43.00 -18.67 7.15
CA MET A 320 -42.33 -17.39 7.38
C MET A 320 -43.08 -16.57 8.42
N ALA A 321 -42.34 -15.85 9.26
CA ALA A 321 -42.92 -14.83 10.12
C ALA A 321 -43.37 -13.62 9.28
N GLN A 322 -44.30 -12.82 9.81
CA GLN A 322 -44.86 -11.66 9.10
C GLN A 322 -43.78 -10.71 8.55
N ARG A 323 -42.73 -10.43 9.32
CA ARG A 323 -41.62 -9.55 8.88
C ARG A 323 -40.78 -10.15 7.76
N GLN A 324 -40.69 -11.48 7.68
CA GLN A 324 -39.98 -12.15 6.58
C GLN A 324 -40.81 -12.08 5.30
N ARG A 325 -42.15 -12.24 5.39
CA ARG A 325 -43.07 -12.02 4.27
C ARG A 325 -43.00 -10.58 3.77
N GLU A 326 -43.03 -9.60 4.68
CA GLU A 326 -42.85 -8.18 4.37
C GLU A 326 -41.51 -7.89 3.67
N ALA A 327 -40.43 -8.61 4.04
CA ALA A 327 -39.15 -8.46 3.37
C ALA A 327 -39.19 -8.92 1.89
N LEU A 328 -39.92 -10.00 1.57
CA LEU A 328 -40.13 -10.45 0.19
C LEU A 328 -40.97 -9.46 -0.60
N GLU A 329 -42.04 -8.93 0.00
CA GLU A 329 -42.89 -7.89 -0.60
C GLU A 329 -42.06 -6.65 -0.92
N LYS A 330 -41.32 -6.12 0.04
CA LYS A 330 -40.47 -4.94 -0.17
C LYS A 330 -39.36 -5.20 -1.18
N ALA A 331 -38.76 -6.38 -1.18
CA ALA A 331 -37.74 -6.74 -2.17
C ALA A 331 -38.29 -6.82 -3.60
N SER A 332 -39.60 -7.06 -3.78
CA SER A 332 -40.26 -7.05 -5.08
C SER A 332 -40.45 -5.63 -5.63
N GLU A 333 -40.63 -4.64 -4.76
CA GLU A 333 -41.02 -3.26 -5.08
C GLU A 333 -39.84 -2.29 -5.09
N TYR A 334 -38.94 -2.37 -4.10
CA TYR A 334 -37.90 -1.37 -3.87
C TYR A 334 -36.53 -1.80 -4.43
N GLY A 335 -35.79 -0.84 -4.97
CA GLY A 335 -34.41 -1.06 -5.47
C GLY A 335 -33.36 -1.19 -4.36
N VAL A 336 -33.65 -0.68 -3.14
CA VAL A 336 -32.78 -0.85 -1.97
C VAL A 336 -33.62 -1.32 -0.78
N LEU A 337 -33.18 -2.41 -0.13
CA LEU A 337 -33.80 -2.96 1.07
C LEU A 337 -32.76 -3.20 2.15
N VAL A 338 -33.05 -2.77 3.38
CA VAL A 338 -32.22 -3.07 4.56
C VAL A 338 -32.98 -4.01 5.50
N ILE A 339 -32.35 -5.14 5.84
CA ILE A 339 -32.89 -6.14 6.76
C ILE A 339 -31.99 -6.21 7.99
N THR A 340 -32.51 -5.74 9.12
CA THR A 340 -31.81 -5.78 10.40
C THR A 340 -32.39 -6.87 11.29
N GLY A 341 -31.54 -7.65 11.95
CA GLY A 341 -31.98 -8.61 12.98
C GLY A 341 -30.83 -9.10 13.84
N GLY A 342 -31.11 -9.39 15.11
CA GLY A 342 -30.13 -9.95 16.04
C GLY A 342 -29.73 -11.40 15.71
N PRO A 343 -28.86 -12.02 16.52
CA PRO A 343 -28.55 -13.44 16.41
C PRO A 343 -29.81 -14.30 16.56
N GLY A 344 -29.98 -15.30 15.68
CA GLY A 344 -31.09 -16.25 15.76
C GLY A 344 -32.45 -15.75 15.23
N THR A 345 -32.55 -14.54 14.67
CA THR A 345 -33.83 -14.00 14.17
C THR A 345 -34.22 -14.49 12.76
N GLY A 346 -33.55 -15.51 12.22
CA GLY A 346 -33.89 -16.08 10.92
C GLY A 346 -33.48 -15.22 9.71
N LYS A 347 -32.43 -14.37 9.82
CA LYS A 347 -31.89 -13.60 8.68
C LYS A 347 -31.53 -14.51 7.50
N THR A 348 -30.84 -15.60 7.79
CA THR A 348 -30.47 -16.62 6.81
C THR A 348 -31.69 -17.26 6.12
N THR A 349 -32.73 -17.58 6.88
CA THR A 349 -34.00 -18.07 6.32
C THR A 349 -34.64 -17.03 5.39
N THR A 350 -34.58 -15.76 5.77
CA THR A 350 -35.09 -14.65 4.95
C THR A 350 -34.32 -14.55 3.64
N ILE A 351 -32.98 -14.67 3.67
CA ILE A 351 -32.15 -14.70 2.46
C ILE A 351 -32.53 -15.88 1.57
N GLN A 352 -32.70 -17.09 2.12
CA GLN A 352 -33.13 -18.26 1.33
C GLN A 352 -34.48 -18.04 0.64
N SER A 353 -35.46 -17.46 1.35
CA SER A 353 -36.78 -17.14 0.77
C SER A 353 -36.69 -16.08 -0.33
N LEU A 354 -35.82 -15.08 -0.17
CA LEU A 354 -35.53 -14.08 -1.21
C LEU A 354 -34.87 -14.70 -2.44
N LEU A 355 -33.91 -15.62 -2.25
CA LEU A 355 -33.27 -16.33 -3.35
C LEU A 355 -34.27 -17.15 -4.15
N GLU A 356 -35.21 -17.82 -3.50
CA GLU A 356 -36.28 -18.56 -4.19
C GLU A 356 -37.21 -17.61 -4.97
N LEU A 357 -37.56 -16.46 -4.38
CA LEU A 357 -38.33 -15.43 -5.08
C LEU A 357 -37.61 -14.96 -6.36
N PHE A 358 -36.33 -14.60 -6.27
CA PHE A 358 -35.57 -14.08 -7.41
C PHE A 358 -35.31 -15.14 -8.48
N LYS A 359 -35.05 -16.38 -8.07
CA LYS A 359 -34.91 -17.51 -8.99
C LYS A 359 -36.19 -17.74 -9.79
N ARG A 360 -37.37 -17.58 -9.17
CA ARG A 360 -38.66 -17.73 -9.85
C ARG A 360 -38.93 -16.66 -10.92
N HIS A 361 -38.27 -15.51 -10.80
CA HIS A 361 -38.32 -14.40 -11.76
C HIS A 361 -37.10 -14.36 -12.68
N ASP A 362 -36.32 -15.45 -12.75
CA ASP A 362 -35.12 -15.60 -13.60
C ASP A 362 -34.06 -14.50 -13.40
N LEU A 363 -33.97 -13.94 -12.19
CA LEU A 363 -32.99 -12.91 -11.85
C LEU A 363 -31.66 -13.52 -11.39
N LYS A 364 -30.56 -12.94 -11.87
CA LYS A 364 -29.20 -13.30 -11.42
C LYS A 364 -28.90 -12.63 -10.09
N VAL A 365 -28.50 -13.43 -9.09
CA VAL A 365 -28.20 -12.94 -7.75
C VAL A 365 -26.71 -13.09 -7.42
N ALA A 366 -26.08 -11.99 -7.00
CA ALA A 366 -24.77 -12.01 -6.36
C ALA A 366 -24.93 -12.06 -4.84
N LEU A 367 -24.24 -13.02 -4.22
CA LEU A 367 -24.14 -13.15 -2.76
C LEU A 367 -22.75 -12.72 -2.30
N ALA A 368 -22.68 -11.79 -1.35
CA ALA A 368 -21.40 -11.38 -0.78
C ALA A 368 -21.45 -11.02 0.71
N ALA A 369 -20.27 -11.03 1.32
CA ALA A 369 -20.06 -10.59 2.69
C ALA A 369 -18.68 -9.91 2.84
N PRO A 370 -18.43 -9.10 3.87
CA PRO A 370 -17.14 -8.42 4.05
C PRO A 370 -15.98 -9.38 4.33
N THR A 371 -16.25 -10.52 5.00
CA THR A 371 -15.21 -11.49 5.39
C THR A 371 -15.39 -12.85 4.71
N GLY A 372 -14.27 -13.56 4.49
CA GLY A 372 -14.31 -14.90 3.90
C GLY A 372 -15.06 -15.92 4.76
N ARG A 373 -15.05 -15.75 6.09
CA ARG A 373 -15.80 -16.61 7.01
C ARG A 373 -17.30 -16.40 6.88
N ALA A 374 -17.75 -15.14 6.78
CA ALA A 374 -19.16 -14.82 6.57
C ALA A 374 -19.65 -15.33 5.21
N ALA A 375 -18.86 -15.13 4.15
CA ALA A 375 -19.18 -15.67 2.83
C ALA A 375 -19.28 -17.21 2.84
N LYS A 376 -18.37 -17.92 3.53
CA LYS A 376 -18.44 -19.38 3.67
C LYS A 376 -19.72 -19.84 4.38
N ARG A 377 -20.10 -19.18 5.46
CA ARG A 377 -21.36 -19.48 6.18
C ARG A 377 -22.58 -19.25 5.30
N MET A 378 -22.55 -18.20 4.49
CA MET A 378 -23.59 -17.93 3.52
C MET A 378 -23.72 -19.08 2.51
N ILE A 379 -22.60 -19.59 1.97
CA ILE A 379 -22.59 -20.77 1.09
C ILE A 379 -23.20 -21.99 1.80
N GLU A 380 -22.75 -22.28 3.02
CA GLU A 380 -23.24 -23.43 3.81
C GLU A 380 -24.74 -23.36 4.05
N ALA A 381 -25.28 -22.15 4.23
CA ALA A 381 -26.69 -21.96 4.47
C ALA A 381 -27.55 -21.91 3.20
N THR A 382 -27.11 -21.21 2.15
CA THR A 382 -27.92 -20.99 0.94
C THR A 382 -27.70 -22.05 -0.13
N GLY A 383 -26.58 -22.79 -0.07
CA GLY A 383 -26.16 -23.71 -1.12
C GLY A 383 -25.71 -23.02 -2.42
N MET A 384 -25.61 -21.69 -2.42
CA MET A 384 -25.17 -20.88 -3.57
C MET A 384 -23.76 -20.34 -3.37
N GLU A 385 -23.06 -20.06 -4.46
CA GLU A 385 -21.74 -19.42 -4.39
C GLU A 385 -21.88 -18.02 -3.76
N ALA A 386 -21.04 -17.72 -2.77
CA ALA A 386 -20.91 -16.39 -2.18
C ALA A 386 -19.44 -15.97 -2.12
N LYS A 387 -19.16 -14.69 -2.34
CA LYS A 387 -17.81 -14.13 -2.39
C LYS A 387 -17.59 -13.13 -1.26
N THR A 388 -16.34 -12.76 -1.01
CA THR A 388 -16.11 -11.52 -0.26
C THR A 388 -16.46 -10.33 -1.15
N ILE A 389 -16.84 -9.18 -0.58
CA ILE A 389 -17.10 -7.95 -1.37
C ILE A 389 -15.86 -7.63 -2.25
N HIS A 390 -14.65 -7.74 -1.70
CA HIS A 390 -13.41 -7.58 -2.45
C HIS A 390 -13.29 -8.52 -3.65
N ARG A 391 -13.64 -9.81 -3.50
CA ARG A 391 -13.60 -10.77 -4.62
C ARG A 391 -14.72 -10.53 -5.63
N LEU A 392 -15.91 -10.12 -5.17
CA LEU A 392 -17.01 -9.74 -6.03
C LEU A 392 -16.63 -8.55 -6.93
N LEU A 393 -15.91 -7.58 -6.37
CA LEU A 393 -15.44 -6.38 -7.08
C LEU A 393 -14.11 -6.56 -7.82
N GLU A 394 -13.61 -7.81 -7.95
CA GLU A 394 -12.35 -8.13 -8.61
C GLU A 394 -11.14 -7.33 -8.07
N TYR A 395 -11.06 -7.18 -6.75
CA TYR A 395 -9.98 -6.46 -6.08
C TYR A 395 -8.60 -7.04 -6.42
N LYS A 396 -7.70 -6.19 -6.94
CA LYS A 396 -6.29 -6.48 -7.23
C LYS A 396 -5.40 -5.55 -6.42
N ALA A 397 -4.46 -6.13 -5.68
CA ALA A 397 -3.35 -5.40 -5.10
C ALA A 397 -2.20 -5.40 -6.11
N TYR A 398 -1.77 -4.23 -6.56
CA TYR A 398 -0.58 -4.07 -7.38
C TYR A 398 0.67 -4.05 -6.50
N GLU A 399 1.77 -4.56 -7.05
CA GLU A 399 3.07 -4.71 -6.36
C GLU A 399 3.65 -3.36 -5.88
N GLU A 400 3.26 -2.24 -6.49
CA GLU A 400 3.68 -0.88 -6.13
C GLU A 400 2.78 -0.21 -5.08
N GLY A 401 1.89 -0.97 -4.42
CA GLY A 401 0.98 -0.43 -3.40
C GLY A 401 -0.29 0.22 -3.95
N GLY A 402 -0.49 0.18 -5.27
CA GLY A 402 -1.74 0.56 -5.91
C GLY A 402 -2.84 -0.47 -5.61
N MET A 403 -4.03 -0.01 -5.27
CA MET A 403 -5.21 -0.85 -5.10
C MET A 403 -6.21 -0.51 -6.20
N ALA A 404 -6.75 -1.50 -6.91
CA ALA A 404 -7.85 -1.26 -7.84
C ALA A 404 -8.92 -2.34 -7.75
N PHE A 405 -10.16 -1.90 -7.84
CA PHE A 405 -11.32 -2.75 -8.08
C PHE A 405 -11.54 -2.87 -9.59
N GLY A 406 -11.72 -4.10 -10.08
CA GLY A 406 -12.01 -4.36 -11.49
C GLY A 406 -13.46 -4.04 -11.87
N LYS A 407 -14.36 -4.00 -10.89
CA LYS A 407 -15.77 -3.62 -11.06
C LYS A 407 -16.01 -2.20 -10.55
N ASP A 408 -16.64 -1.38 -11.38
CA ASP A 408 -16.93 0.03 -11.12
C ASP A 408 -18.12 0.53 -11.96
N GLN A 409 -18.30 1.85 -12.08
CA GLN A 409 -19.38 2.44 -12.87
C GLN A 409 -19.27 2.16 -14.38
N ASN A 410 -18.05 1.97 -14.90
CA ASN A 410 -17.79 1.73 -16.32
C ASN A 410 -17.81 0.22 -16.65
N ASN A 411 -17.51 -0.62 -15.67
CA ASN A 411 -17.60 -2.08 -15.72
C ASN A 411 -18.44 -2.60 -14.55
N PRO A 412 -19.78 -2.44 -14.58
CA PRO A 412 -20.63 -2.81 -13.46
C PRO A 412 -20.73 -4.33 -13.27
N LEU A 413 -21.32 -4.71 -12.14
CA LEU A 413 -21.80 -6.06 -11.88
C LEU A 413 -22.91 -6.42 -12.88
N GLU A 414 -22.91 -7.68 -13.32
CA GLU A 414 -23.87 -8.18 -14.31
C GLU A 414 -25.15 -8.71 -13.66
N GLU A 415 -25.15 -8.86 -12.34
CA GLU A 415 -26.24 -9.39 -11.55
C GLU A 415 -27.38 -8.38 -11.38
N ASP A 416 -28.61 -8.90 -11.30
CA ASP A 416 -29.84 -8.12 -11.15
C ASP A 416 -30.13 -7.81 -9.68
N VAL A 417 -29.63 -8.65 -8.78
CA VAL A 417 -29.79 -8.52 -7.33
C VAL A 417 -28.46 -8.75 -6.64
N ILE A 418 -28.08 -7.85 -5.75
CA ILE A 418 -26.89 -7.95 -4.92
C ILE A 418 -27.34 -8.06 -3.47
N ILE A 419 -27.02 -9.16 -2.80
CA ILE A 419 -27.30 -9.38 -1.39
C ILE A 419 -25.99 -9.37 -0.61
N ILE A 420 -25.86 -8.43 0.33
CA ILE A 420 -24.72 -8.30 1.22
C ILE A 420 -25.14 -8.69 2.64
N ASP A 421 -24.50 -9.68 3.22
CA ASP A 421 -24.68 -10.03 4.64
C ASP A 421 -23.54 -9.48 5.50
N GLU A 422 -23.80 -9.39 6.80
CA GLU A 422 -22.92 -8.79 7.80
C GLU A 422 -22.54 -7.33 7.44
N MET A 423 -23.54 -6.55 7.01
CA MET A 423 -23.36 -5.15 6.59
C MET A 423 -22.77 -4.24 7.68
N SER A 424 -22.89 -4.62 8.96
CA SER A 424 -22.28 -3.94 10.12
C SER A 424 -20.74 -3.84 10.04
N MET A 425 -20.10 -4.67 9.22
CA MET A 425 -18.64 -4.71 9.06
C MET A 425 -18.13 -3.98 7.81
N VAL A 426 -18.95 -3.20 7.11
CA VAL A 426 -18.57 -2.54 5.84
C VAL A 426 -18.35 -1.04 6.07
N ASP A 427 -17.11 -0.59 5.84
CA ASP A 427 -16.74 0.84 5.93
C ASP A 427 -17.20 1.67 4.72
N ILE A 428 -17.11 3.00 4.84
CA ILE A 428 -17.61 3.93 3.82
C ILE A 428 -16.87 3.85 2.49
N ILE A 429 -15.58 3.49 2.49
CA ILE A 429 -14.76 3.38 1.27
C ILE A 429 -15.17 2.12 0.50
N LEU A 430 -15.27 0.98 1.19
CA LEU A 430 -15.72 -0.27 0.59
C LEU A 430 -17.16 -0.16 0.10
N MET A 431 -18.03 0.52 0.87
CA MET A 431 -19.40 0.81 0.46
C MET A 431 -19.43 1.66 -0.81
N HIS A 432 -18.60 2.70 -0.90
CA HIS A 432 -18.48 3.52 -2.11
C HIS A 432 -18.14 2.68 -3.35
N HIS A 433 -17.13 1.81 -3.25
CA HIS A 433 -16.74 0.95 -4.36
C HIS A 433 -17.82 -0.06 -4.74
N LEU A 434 -18.47 -0.68 -3.75
CA LEU A 434 -19.59 -1.58 -3.97
C LEU A 434 -20.72 -0.89 -4.74
N LEU A 435 -21.22 0.25 -4.25
CA LEU A 435 -22.35 0.93 -4.86
C LEU A 435 -22.02 1.51 -6.25
N SER A 436 -20.76 1.89 -6.47
CA SER A 436 -20.30 2.37 -7.78
C SER A 436 -20.37 1.28 -8.84
N ALA A 437 -20.16 0.01 -8.45
CA ALA A 437 -20.23 -1.16 -9.32
C ALA A 437 -21.66 -1.67 -9.57
N ILE A 438 -22.68 -1.17 -8.86
CA ILE A 438 -24.07 -1.60 -9.07
C ILE A 438 -24.70 -0.77 -10.18
N ARG A 439 -25.25 -1.47 -11.19
CA ARG A 439 -25.98 -0.85 -12.29
C ARG A 439 -27.29 -0.23 -11.78
N PRO A 440 -27.67 0.98 -12.23
CA PRO A 440 -29.01 1.51 -11.98
C PRO A 440 -30.08 0.50 -12.44
N GLY A 441 -31.15 0.35 -11.65
CA GLY A 441 -32.23 -0.62 -11.92
C GLY A 441 -32.03 -1.99 -11.26
N ALA A 442 -30.81 -2.37 -10.87
CA ALA A 442 -30.55 -3.55 -10.05
C ALA A 442 -30.97 -3.33 -8.59
N ARG A 443 -31.26 -4.44 -7.90
CA ARG A 443 -31.66 -4.44 -6.48
C ARG A 443 -30.47 -4.63 -5.56
N LEU A 444 -30.42 -3.86 -4.49
CA LEU A 444 -29.47 -4.02 -3.39
C LEU A 444 -30.21 -4.42 -2.11
N ILE A 445 -29.80 -5.53 -1.51
CA ILE A 445 -30.31 -5.99 -0.21
C ILE A 445 -29.16 -6.03 0.78
N LEU A 446 -29.26 -5.23 1.83
CA LEU A 446 -28.28 -5.14 2.89
C LEU A 446 -28.81 -5.85 4.14
N VAL A 447 -28.12 -6.89 4.58
CA VAL A 447 -28.49 -7.70 5.73
C VAL A 447 -27.44 -7.54 6.82
N GLY A 448 -27.87 -7.31 8.06
CA GLY A 448 -26.95 -7.10 9.16
C GLY A 448 -27.62 -7.09 10.53
N ASP A 449 -26.79 -6.85 11.55
CA ASP A 449 -27.24 -6.59 12.91
C ASP A 449 -26.81 -5.17 13.29
N LYS A 450 -27.78 -4.32 13.64
CA LYS A 450 -27.52 -2.93 14.03
C LYS A 450 -26.85 -2.82 15.40
N ASP A 451 -26.98 -3.85 16.23
CA ASP A 451 -26.49 -3.89 17.61
C ASP A 451 -25.13 -4.63 17.72
N GLN A 452 -24.61 -5.13 16.60
CA GLN A 452 -23.27 -5.71 16.50
C GLN A 452 -22.22 -4.59 16.48
N LEU A 453 -21.02 -4.87 17.01
CA LEU A 453 -19.93 -3.91 17.02
C LEU A 453 -19.62 -3.45 15.57
N PRO A 454 -19.49 -2.13 15.34
CA PRO A 454 -19.11 -1.60 14.04
C PRO A 454 -17.67 -2.02 13.68
N SER A 455 -17.35 -2.03 12.39
CA SER A 455 -16.01 -2.28 11.84
C SER A 455 -14.98 -1.25 12.26
#